data_AF-A0A0K8Q4I5-F1
#
_entry.id   AF-A0A0K8Q4I5-F1
#
_cell.length_a   1.000
_cell.length_b   1.000
_cell.length_c   1.000
_cell.angle_alpha   90.00
_cell.angle_beta   90.00
_cell.angle_gamma   90.00
#
_symmetry.space_group_name_H-M   'P 1'
#
loop_
_entity.id
_entity.type
_entity.pdbx_description
1 polymer ?
#
loop_
_entity_poly.entity_id
_entity_poly.type
_entity_poly.pdbx_seq_one_letter_code
_entity_poly.pdbx_strand_id
1 'polypeptide(L)' 'MQLAVFNEAPRTEVAAALRPCIDVQRWVDQIADARPFTTTGDLLAFARDAAAPFTADE' A
#
# COMPACT_ATOMS: atom_id res chain seq x y z
N MET A 1 -3.30 -9.12 7.30
CA MET A 1 -4.50 -8.35 7.71
C MET A 1 -5.64 -8.64 6.75
N GLN A 2 -6.90 -8.66 7.20
CA GLN A 2 -8.06 -8.78 6.29
C GLN A 2 -8.29 -7.48 5.53
N LEU A 3 -8.83 -7.53 4.31
CA LEU A 3 -9.02 -6.35 3.46
C LEU A 3 -9.93 -5.28 4.08
N ALA A 4 -11.03 -5.69 4.71
CA ALA A 4 -11.93 -4.75 5.39
C ALA A 4 -11.19 -3.97 6.49
N VAL A 5 -10.41 -4.68 7.31
CA VAL A 5 -9.55 -4.06 8.34
C VAL A 5 -8.51 -3.14 7.70
N PHE A 6 -7.87 -3.55 6.60
CA PHE A 6 -6.92 -2.72 5.86
C PHE A 6 -7.56 -1.41 5.38
N ASN A 7 -8.77 -1.46 4.84
CA ASN A 7 -9.50 -0.29 4.32
C ASN A 7 -9.88 0.71 5.42
N GLU A 8 -10.20 0.23 6.62
CA GLU A 8 -10.69 1.06 7.73
C GLU A 8 -9.59 1.49 8.71
N ALA A 9 -8.46 0.79 8.73
CA ALA A 9 -7.38 1.04 9.69
C ALA A 9 -6.81 2.47 9.56
N PRO A 10 -6.30 3.05 10.67
CA PRO A 10 -5.57 4.31 10.62
C PRO A 10 -4.44 4.25 9.59
N ARG A 11 -4.20 5.37 8.89
CA ARG A 11 -3.14 5.46 7.87
C ARG A 11 -1.77 5.03 8.41
N THR A 12 -1.46 5.39 9.65
CA THR A 12 -0.20 5.03 10.31
C THR A 12 -0.05 3.53 10.53
N GLU A 13 -1.14 2.83 10.84
CA GLU A 13 -1.16 1.37 10.98
C GLU A 13 -0.99 0.68 9.63
N VAL A 14 -1.68 1.17 8.59
CA VAL A 14 -1.48 0.65 7.22
C VAL A 14 -0.05 0.88 6.74
N ALA A 15 0.51 2.06 6.97
CA ALA A 15 1.91 2.33 6.66
C ALA A 15 2.83 1.33 7.38
N ALA A 16 2.64 1.12 8.68
CA ALA A 16 3.43 0.14 9.44
C ALA A 16 3.26 -1.30 8.92
N ALA A 17 2.07 -1.66 8.43
CA ALA A 17 1.81 -2.98 7.83
C ALA A 17 2.45 -3.14 6.43
N LEU A 18 2.61 -2.05 5.67
CA LEU A 18 3.19 -2.05 4.33
C LEU A 18 4.73 -1.99 4.33
N ARG A 19 5.34 -1.27 5.28
CA ARG A 19 6.80 -1.08 5.36
C ARG A 19 7.65 -2.36 5.37
N PRO A 20 7.21 -3.49 5.95
CA PRO A 20 7.94 -4.75 5.86
C PRO A 20 8.01 -5.33 4.44
N CYS A 21 7.12 -4.94 3.52
CA CYS A 21 7.17 -5.39 2.13
C CYS A 21 8.31 -4.71 1.37
N ILE A 22 8.47 -3.40 1.57
CA ILE A 22 9.54 -2.57 1.03
C ILE A 22 9.57 -1.22 1.77
N ASP A 23 10.76 -0.68 2.06
CA ASP A 23 10.90 0.63 2.74
C ASP A 23 10.97 1.79 1.74
N VAL A 24 10.04 1.82 0.77
CA VAL A 24 9.88 2.93 -0.18
C VAL A 24 8.68 3.76 0.24
N GLN A 25 8.94 4.95 0.79
CA GLN A 25 7.88 5.78 1.40
C GLN A 25 6.79 6.16 0.40
N ARG A 26 7.16 6.54 -0.83
CA ARG A 26 6.19 6.88 -1.89
C ARG A 26 5.20 5.74 -2.12
N TRP A 27 5.68 4.50 -2.17
CA TRP A 27 4.87 3.32 -2.42
C TRP A 27 3.90 3.05 -1.27
N VAL A 28 4.41 3.12 -0.04
CA VAL A 28 3.61 2.97 1.18
C VAL A 28 2.50 4.01 1.23
N ASP A 29 2.85 5.28 0.96
CA ASP A 29 1.91 6.39 0.98
C ASP A 29 0.82 6.25 -0.10
N GLN A 30 1.21 5.93 -1.34
CA GLN A 30 0.25 5.75 -2.44
C GLN A 30 -0.79 4.68 -2.13
N ILE A 31 -0.37 3.53 -1.58
CA ILE A 31 -1.29 2.43 -1.27
C ILE A 31 -2.16 2.80 -0.05
N ALA A 32 -1.59 3.44 0.97
CA ALA A 32 -2.33 3.85 2.16
C ALA A 32 -3.41 4.91 1.84
N ASP A 33 -3.16 5.77 0.85
CA ASP A 33 -4.07 6.85 0.45
C ASP A 33 -5.08 6.43 -0.64
N ALA A 34 -4.83 5.35 -1.39
CA ALA A 34 -5.71 4.85 -2.44
C ALA A 34 -6.88 3.98 -1.93
N ARG A 35 -6.90 3.66 -0.64
CA ARG A 35 -8.01 2.93 0.00
C ARG A 35 -9.32 3.73 -0.12
N PRO A 36 -10.49 3.05 -0.18
CA PRO A 36 -10.68 1.62 -0.04
C PRO A 36 -10.53 0.83 -1.35
N PHE A 37 -10.00 -0.40 -1.26
CA PHE A 37 -9.99 -1.35 -2.37
C PHE A 37 -11.17 -2.31 -2.29
N THR A 38 -11.78 -2.62 -3.45
CA THR A 38 -12.94 -3.52 -3.52
C THR A 38 -12.56 -4.97 -3.26
N THR A 39 -11.43 -5.43 -3.82
CA THR A 39 -10.92 -6.78 -3.63
C THR A 39 -9.43 -6.78 -3.30
N THR A 40 -8.94 -7.89 -2.75
CA THR A 40 -7.50 -8.09 -2.54
C THR A 40 -6.76 -8.09 -3.88
N GLY A 41 -7.42 -8.50 -4.97
CA GLY A 41 -6.87 -8.43 -6.33
C GLY A 41 -6.58 -7.00 -6.76
N ASP A 42 -7.51 -6.08 -6.50
CA ASP A 42 -7.38 -4.66 -6.84
C ASP A 42 -6.24 -4.00 -6.04
N LEU A 43 -6.16 -4.29 -4.73
CA LEU A 43 -5.05 -3.86 -3.88
C LEU A 43 -3.71 -4.33 -4.44
N LEU A 44 -3.59 -5.62 -4.78
CA LEU A 44 -2.33 -6.18 -5.30
C LEU A 44 -1.99 -5.66 -6.70
N ALA A 45 -2.99 -5.37 -7.54
CA ALA A 45 -2.78 -4.76 -8.85
C ALA A 45 -2.26 -3.32 -8.69
N PHE A 46 -2.94 -2.51 -7.90
CA PHE A 46 -2.51 -1.14 -7.61
C PHE A 46 -1.11 -1.09 -6.99
N ALA A 47 -0.80 -1.98 -6.05
CA ALA A 47 0.51 -2.05 -5.43
C ALA A 47 1.63 -2.42 -6.42
N ARG A 48 1.35 -3.27 -7.42
CA ARG A 48 2.30 -3.56 -8.51
C ARG A 48 2.52 -2.36 -9.42
N ASP A 49 1.45 -1.66 -9.77
CA ASP A 49 1.55 -0.48 -10.64
C ASP A 49 2.28 0.67 -9.92
N ALA A 50 1.99 0.88 -8.63
CA ALA A 50 2.67 1.87 -7.78
C ALA A 50 4.17 1.57 -7.61
N ALA A 51 4.58 0.30 -7.80
CA ALA A 51 5.98 -0.10 -7.76
C ALA A 51 6.76 0.27 -9.05
N ALA A 52 6.08 0.74 -10.10
CA ALA A 52 6.70 1.04 -11.39
C ALA A 52 6.73 2.56 -11.69
N PRO A 53 7.91 3.13 -12.00
CA PRO A 53 9.23 2.63 -11.68
C PRO A 53 9.59 2.89 -10.21
N PHE A 54 10.19 1.91 -9.54
CA PHE A 54 11.10 2.23 -8.45
C PHE A 54 12.37 2.84 -9.03
N THR A 55 12.86 3.86 -8.36
CA THR A 55 14.03 4.64 -8.75
C THR A 55 15.12 4.46 -7.71
N ALA A 56 16.37 4.75 -8.08
CA ALA A 56 17.51 4.59 -7.16
C ALA A 56 17.53 5.60 -6.01
N ASP A 57 16.74 6.68 -6.12
CA ASP A 57 16.65 7.74 -5.11
C ASP A 57 15.63 7.42 -4.00
N GLU A 58 14.92 6.29 -4.11
CA GLU A 58 13.94 5.77 -3.15
C GLU A 58 14.54 4.71 -2.22
#